data_AF-A0A6N2CDA8-F1
#
_entry.id   AF-A0A6N2CDA8-F1
#
_cell.length_a   1.000
_cell.length_b   1.000
_cell.length_c   1.000
_cell.angle_alpha   90.00
_cell.angle_beta   90.00
_cell.angle_gamma   90.00
#
_symmetry.space_group_name_H-M   'P 1'
#
loop_
_entity.id
_entity.type
_entity.pdbx_description
1 polymer ?
#
loop_
_entity_poly.entity_id
_entity_poly.type
_entity_poly.pdbx_seq_one_letter_code
_entity_poly.pdbx_strand_id
1 'polypeptide(L)'
;MSNLQLFFFIIVIIINFINAPICSSLQNPSHFIRHGSFQQKYLEINRPLPFANLTPSCTLPILSHNFGDTIGLPPVSVAYAPPENCSWNHVALQFNASSDGVQYDRIAAVWLDGADLLRTSTAEPTESGGFWTVTKDVTRYSSLLAKEDISLSVMLENIVNDVYTGAYYVNLTILYYYIEEMNVPLSTTCNNRKVRMVDDVFVDNSMSLYEKPADLIIPISSYNRGEGFWFRIQSDSELKGKSVILPKNTYRAVMEICVSFHGLDEFWYSNPPDSYIRANNLTSQRGHGSYREVLLNIDRNLVGSVVPFPVIYPGGINPLYWDPIVSIGAFDHPSYDIDITPFLGDLLDGKSHFMGFKVLDSLPFWLLDANMHLWIDKQCTSDCEVQGEVVDYGIPDYEMERSSSFKGLDGSYEVELKRKSKYHGWVNSSAGNLTTKISRELKFKNEIKFDNKGTEKKVEQKVEEEIEISVVSETGRKISHTSMKREYPLTITTKTSKPSREDGTIIMHSELEHEWNEEKNWSNGHSDSYSSRLKNGQKCKGWMSVKDRIVLQGGATTEQSYSYNGEASTYSREIAAANGKLVHDTATYSKFPSVSAM
;
A
#
# COMPACT_ATOMS: atom_id res chain seq x y z
N MET A 1 -38.83 -28.87 42.46
CA MET A 1 -38.17 -29.59 41.34
C MET A 1 -39.08 -29.46 40.13
N SER A 2 -38.51 -29.29 38.93
CA SER A 2 -39.15 -28.89 37.66
C SER A 2 -39.58 -27.42 37.54
N ASN A 3 -38.66 -26.57 37.03
CA ASN A 3 -38.88 -25.38 36.18
C ASN A 3 -37.69 -24.40 36.27
N LEU A 4 -36.46 -24.90 36.12
CA LEU A 4 -35.25 -24.05 36.07
C LEU A 4 -34.20 -24.53 35.05
N GLN A 5 -34.61 -25.30 34.04
CA GLN A 5 -33.72 -25.81 32.98
C GLN A 5 -34.15 -25.42 31.55
N LEU A 6 -35.21 -24.61 31.39
CA LEU A 6 -35.69 -24.18 30.07
C LEU A 6 -35.27 -22.75 29.68
N PHE A 7 -34.47 -22.07 30.52
CA PHE A 7 -34.04 -20.67 30.29
C PHE A 7 -32.56 -20.51 29.91
N PHE A 8 -31.80 -21.61 29.84
CA PHE A 8 -30.35 -21.59 29.58
C PHE A 8 -29.97 -21.94 28.12
N PHE A 9 -30.95 -22.20 27.25
CA PHE A 9 -30.71 -22.71 25.89
C PHE A 9 -31.06 -21.73 24.75
N ILE A 10 -31.41 -20.47 25.06
CA ILE A 10 -31.84 -19.47 24.06
C ILE A 10 -30.87 -18.28 23.94
N ILE A 11 -29.78 -18.22 24.72
CA ILE A 11 -28.85 -17.06 24.76
C ILE A 11 -27.47 -17.34 24.10
N VAL A 12 -27.29 -18.48 23.41
CA VAL A 12 -25.99 -18.84 22.79
C VAL A 12 -25.98 -18.72 21.25
N ILE A 13 -27.09 -18.35 20.59
CA ILE A 13 -27.20 -18.42 19.12
C ILE A 13 -27.19 -17.04 18.41
N ILE A 14 -26.99 -15.93 19.12
CA ILE A 14 -26.97 -14.55 18.53
C ILE A 14 -25.57 -13.92 18.45
N ILE A 15 -24.48 -14.66 18.75
CA ILE A 15 -23.13 -14.07 18.93
C ILE A 15 -22.18 -14.28 17.71
N ASN A 16 -22.62 -14.91 16.61
CA ASN A 16 -21.68 -15.35 15.57
C ASN A 16 -21.41 -14.38 14.40
N PHE A 17 -21.90 -13.13 14.39
CA PHE A 17 -21.62 -12.19 13.28
C PHE A 17 -21.00 -10.85 13.69
N ILE A 18 -20.52 -10.73 14.94
CA ILE A 18 -19.45 -9.78 15.29
C ILE A 18 -18.06 -10.40 14.98
N ASN A 19 -18.04 -11.65 14.51
CA ASN A 19 -16.85 -12.41 14.14
C ASN A 19 -16.88 -12.73 12.64
N ALA A 20 -16.14 -11.94 11.85
CA ALA A 20 -15.57 -12.38 10.58
C ALA A 20 -14.10 -11.93 10.57
N PRO A 21 -13.14 -12.81 10.23
CA PRO A 21 -12.90 -14.17 10.72
C PRO A 21 -11.65 -14.23 11.62
N ILE A 22 -11.44 -15.37 12.27
CA ILE A 22 -10.16 -15.72 12.90
C ILE A 22 -9.29 -16.25 11.77
N CYS A 23 -8.23 -15.53 11.38
CA CYS A 23 -7.10 -16.19 10.75
C CYS A 23 -6.31 -16.91 11.87
N SER A 24 -6.06 -18.21 11.67
CA SER A 24 -5.41 -19.17 12.57
C SER A 24 -6.25 -19.79 13.71
N SER A 25 -7.05 -20.81 13.39
CA SER A 25 -6.93 -22.11 14.07
C SER A 25 -7.50 -23.21 13.17
N LEU A 26 -6.68 -24.24 12.94
CA LEU A 26 -7.08 -25.48 12.28
C LEU A 26 -8.26 -26.12 13.02
N GLN A 27 -9.11 -26.81 12.25
CA GLN A 27 -10.22 -27.72 12.64
C GLN A 27 -11.64 -27.12 12.58
N ASN A 28 -12.19 -26.99 11.37
CA ASN A 28 -13.43 -27.71 11.00
C ASN A 28 -13.67 -27.68 9.48
N PRO A 29 -14.13 -28.79 8.86
CA PRO A 29 -14.20 -28.93 7.41
C PRO A 29 -15.60 -28.62 6.88
N SER A 30 -15.74 -27.58 6.06
CA SER A 30 -16.69 -27.48 4.93
C SER A 30 -16.69 -26.03 4.41
N HIS A 31 -16.57 -25.85 3.10
CA HIS A 31 -16.14 -24.60 2.47
C HIS A 31 -17.07 -24.23 1.32
N PHE A 32 -17.17 -22.92 1.03
CA PHE A 32 -17.85 -22.46 -0.17
C PHE A 32 -16.97 -22.75 -1.37
N ILE A 33 -17.50 -23.58 -2.27
CA ILE A 33 -16.85 -23.92 -3.51
C ILE A 33 -17.46 -23.05 -4.60
N ARG A 34 -16.67 -22.11 -5.15
CA ARG A 34 -17.07 -21.37 -6.34
C ARG A 34 -16.86 -22.25 -7.56
N HIS A 35 -17.95 -22.59 -8.24
CA HIS A 35 -17.89 -23.33 -9.50
C HIS A 35 -17.68 -22.37 -10.67
N GLY A 36 -16.58 -22.55 -11.40
CA GLY A 36 -16.34 -21.93 -12.69
C GLY A 36 -16.22 -23.00 -13.79
N SER A 37 -16.44 -22.62 -15.04
CA SER A 37 -16.30 -23.54 -16.19
C SER A 37 -14.96 -23.37 -16.92
N PHE A 38 -14.20 -22.31 -16.63
CA PHE A 38 -12.93 -21.97 -17.27
C PHE A 38 -12.04 -21.18 -16.31
N GLN A 39 -10.72 -21.20 -16.55
CA GLN A 39 -9.76 -20.40 -15.81
C GLN A 39 -10.06 -18.90 -16.00
N GLN A 40 -10.11 -18.15 -14.91
CA GLN A 40 -10.55 -16.75 -14.92
C GLN A 40 -9.39 -15.76 -14.75
N LYS A 41 -9.40 -14.67 -15.53
CA LYS A 41 -8.46 -13.57 -15.34
C LYS A 41 -8.97 -12.63 -14.25
N TYR A 42 -8.18 -12.43 -13.20
CA TYR A 42 -8.42 -11.42 -12.17
C TYR A 42 -7.70 -10.10 -12.51
N LEU A 43 -8.30 -8.98 -12.12
CA LEU A 43 -7.87 -7.64 -12.51
C LEU A 43 -7.87 -6.68 -11.33
N GLU A 44 -6.77 -5.96 -11.15
CA GLU A 44 -6.75 -4.68 -10.46
C GLU A 44 -6.67 -3.56 -11.50
N ILE A 45 -7.44 -2.48 -11.30
CA ILE A 45 -7.50 -1.37 -12.24
C ILE A 45 -6.57 -0.26 -11.82
N ASN A 46 -5.50 -0.08 -12.60
CA ASN A 46 -4.54 1.00 -12.50
C ASN A 46 -4.29 1.62 -13.88
N ARG A 47 -3.69 2.82 -13.93
CA ARG A 47 -3.22 3.40 -15.20
C ARG A 47 -2.12 2.50 -15.77
N PRO A 48 -2.18 2.13 -17.07
CA PRO A 48 -1.05 1.47 -17.73
C PRO A 48 0.23 2.31 -17.58
N LEU A 49 1.37 1.64 -17.43
CA LEU A 49 2.64 2.35 -17.44
C LEU A 49 2.80 3.06 -18.80
N PRO A 50 3.27 4.32 -18.85
CA PRO A 50 3.41 5.08 -20.10
C PRO A 50 4.23 4.36 -21.18
N PHE A 51 5.11 3.47 -20.73
CA PHE A 51 6.03 2.69 -21.55
C PHE A 51 5.67 1.20 -21.67
N ALA A 52 4.58 0.73 -21.05
CA ALA A 52 4.18 -0.69 -21.09
C ALA A 52 3.88 -1.20 -22.50
N ASN A 53 3.47 -0.31 -23.42
CA ASN A 53 3.18 -0.65 -24.82
C ASN A 53 4.43 -0.65 -25.71
N LEU A 54 5.58 -0.22 -25.19
CA LEU A 54 6.84 -0.27 -25.92
C LEU A 54 7.42 -1.68 -25.85
N THR A 55 8.29 -2.03 -26.79
CA THR A 55 9.09 -3.25 -26.68
C THR A 55 10.20 -3.01 -25.65
N PRO A 56 10.36 -3.88 -24.64
CA PRO A 56 11.50 -3.80 -23.72
C PRO A 56 12.82 -3.91 -24.49
N SER A 57 13.79 -3.08 -24.11
CA SER A 57 15.18 -3.20 -24.58
C SER A 57 15.77 -4.55 -24.14
N CYS A 58 15.47 -4.97 -22.91
CA CYS A 58 15.89 -6.26 -22.36
C CYS A 58 14.79 -6.85 -21.47
N THR A 59 14.76 -8.17 -21.40
CA THR A 59 13.81 -8.94 -20.58
C THR A 59 14.59 -9.94 -19.75
N LEU A 60 14.40 -9.92 -18.43
CA LEU A 60 15.06 -10.79 -17.47
C LEU A 60 14.03 -11.62 -16.71
N PRO A 61 13.71 -12.84 -17.16
CA PRO A 61 12.97 -13.81 -16.34
C PRO A 61 13.86 -14.24 -15.18
N ILE A 62 13.43 -13.99 -13.95
CA ILE A 62 14.28 -14.16 -12.77
C ILE A 62 13.82 -15.27 -11.82
N LEU A 63 12.51 -15.52 -11.75
CA LEU A 63 11.98 -16.57 -10.89
C LEU A 63 10.79 -17.26 -11.57
N SER A 64 10.77 -18.59 -11.51
CA SER A 64 9.59 -19.40 -11.76
C SER A 64 9.48 -20.40 -10.61
N HIS A 65 8.40 -20.35 -9.85
CA HIS A 65 8.27 -21.15 -8.64
C HIS A 65 6.83 -21.55 -8.32
N ASN A 66 6.68 -22.72 -7.68
CA ASN A 66 5.41 -23.22 -7.16
C ASN A 66 5.37 -23.05 -5.63
N PHE A 67 4.51 -22.17 -5.15
CA PHE A 67 4.24 -21.93 -3.74
C PHE A 67 3.03 -22.78 -3.31
N GLY A 68 3.26 -24.09 -3.12
CA GLY A 68 2.27 -25.05 -2.59
C GLY A 68 2.25 -25.10 -1.07
N ASP A 69 3.36 -25.57 -0.48
CA ASP A 69 3.53 -25.76 0.97
C ASP A 69 4.72 -24.96 1.49
N THR A 70 4.50 -23.67 1.73
CA THR A 70 5.58 -22.70 2.01
C THR A 70 5.42 -21.96 3.33
N ILE A 71 4.35 -22.21 4.10
CA ILE A 71 4.18 -21.65 5.46
C ILE A 71 5.39 -21.99 6.34
N GLY A 72 5.96 -20.97 6.99
CA GLY A 72 7.09 -21.12 7.90
C GLY A 72 8.43 -21.48 7.22
N LEU A 73 8.47 -21.55 5.89
CA LEU A 73 9.70 -21.71 5.12
C LEU A 73 10.31 -20.33 4.81
N PRO A 74 11.65 -20.24 4.64
CA PRO A 74 12.26 -18.99 4.21
C PRO A 74 11.76 -18.57 2.82
N PRO A 75 11.87 -17.27 2.47
CA PRO A 75 11.63 -16.80 1.11
C PRO A 75 12.46 -17.58 0.09
N VAL A 76 11.91 -17.72 -1.12
CA VAL A 76 12.62 -18.30 -2.25
C VAL A 76 13.53 -17.23 -2.83
N SER A 77 14.84 -17.46 -2.73
CA SER A 77 15.86 -16.51 -3.15
C SER A 77 16.63 -17.01 -4.37
N VAL A 78 16.90 -16.11 -5.31
CA VAL A 78 17.74 -16.31 -6.49
C VAL A 78 18.79 -15.21 -6.57
N ALA A 79 19.92 -15.48 -7.23
CA ALA A 79 20.89 -14.45 -7.55
C ALA A 79 20.32 -13.49 -8.60
N TYR A 80 20.62 -12.21 -8.45
CA TYR A 80 20.26 -11.14 -9.38
C TYR A 80 21.52 -10.46 -9.90
N ALA A 81 21.53 -10.25 -11.21
CA ALA A 81 22.39 -9.28 -11.87
C ALA A 81 21.58 -8.60 -12.99
N PRO A 82 21.82 -7.31 -13.29
CA PRO A 82 21.22 -6.66 -14.44
C PRO A 82 21.61 -7.36 -15.76
N PRO A 83 20.80 -7.25 -16.82
CA PRO A 83 21.15 -7.81 -18.12
C PRO A 83 22.45 -7.20 -18.67
N GLU A 84 23.37 -8.07 -19.14
CA GLU A 84 24.60 -7.63 -19.79
C GLU A 84 24.32 -6.82 -21.06
N ASN A 85 25.13 -5.78 -21.31
CA ASN A 85 25.04 -4.93 -22.50
C ASN A 85 23.65 -4.30 -22.74
N CYS A 86 22.91 -4.02 -21.67
CA CYS A 86 21.58 -3.43 -21.73
C CYS A 86 21.56 -1.97 -21.29
N SER A 87 21.32 -1.05 -22.22
CA SER A 87 21.00 0.35 -21.87
C SER A 87 19.53 0.45 -21.47
N TRP A 88 19.24 1.13 -20.35
CA TRP A 88 17.89 1.34 -19.86
C TRP A 88 17.79 2.62 -19.01
N ASN A 89 16.60 3.20 -18.96
CA ASN A 89 16.25 4.32 -18.08
C ASN A 89 14.88 4.15 -17.39
N HIS A 90 14.11 3.12 -17.76
CA HIS A 90 12.87 2.72 -17.10
C HIS A 90 12.85 1.21 -16.89
N VAL A 91 12.27 0.77 -15.78
CA VAL A 91 12.18 -0.65 -15.43
C VAL A 91 10.79 -0.98 -14.89
N ALA A 92 10.18 -2.04 -15.41
CA ALA A 92 8.96 -2.62 -14.84
C ALA A 92 9.22 -4.01 -14.27
N LEU A 93 8.62 -4.29 -13.12
CA LEU A 93 8.51 -5.62 -12.55
C LEU A 93 7.18 -6.24 -12.98
N GLN A 94 7.22 -7.40 -13.62
CA GLN A 94 6.04 -8.17 -13.99
C GLN A 94 5.94 -9.42 -13.13
N PHE A 95 4.90 -9.48 -12.30
CA PHE A 95 4.54 -10.62 -11.47
C PHE A 95 3.33 -11.31 -12.09
N ASN A 96 3.54 -12.48 -12.68
CA ASN A 96 2.48 -13.31 -13.24
C ASN A 96 2.18 -14.43 -12.26
N ALA A 97 0.92 -14.59 -11.86
CA ALA A 97 0.52 -15.66 -10.98
C ALA A 97 -0.72 -16.40 -11.50
N SER A 98 -0.75 -17.69 -11.22
CA SER A 98 -1.92 -18.55 -11.46
C SER A 98 -2.09 -19.53 -10.31
N SER A 99 -3.32 -19.95 -10.08
CA SER A 99 -3.63 -21.02 -9.13
C SER A 99 -4.83 -21.79 -9.63
N ASP A 100 -4.73 -23.10 -9.57
CA ASP A 100 -5.78 -24.04 -9.95
C ASP A 100 -6.22 -24.80 -8.70
N GLY A 101 -7.51 -24.77 -8.37
CA GLY A 101 -8.06 -25.32 -7.13
C GLY A 101 -8.51 -24.25 -6.13
N VAL A 102 -8.99 -24.71 -4.97
CA VAL A 102 -9.57 -23.84 -3.94
C VAL A 102 -8.45 -23.29 -3.06
N GLN A 103 -8.38 -21.96 -2.90
CA GLN A 103 -7.42 -21.31 -2.02
C GLN A 103 -7.94 -19.96 -1.56
N TYR A 104 -7.58 -19.56 -0.33
CA TYR A 104 -7.84 -18.21 0.19
C TYR A 104 -6.74 -17.23 -0.20
N ASP A 105 -7.06 -15.95 -0.16
CA ASP A 105 -6.09 -14.90 -0.39
C ASP A 105 -4.90 -15.02 0.58
N ARG A 106 -3.70 -14.76 0.04
CA ARG A 106 -2.42 -14.80 0.72
C ARG A 106 -1.66 -13.52 0.43
N ILE A 107 -0.92 -13.03 1.43
CA ILE A 107 0.03 -11.95 1.22
C ILE A 107 1.34 -12.51 0.62
N ALA A 108 1.92 -11.76 -0.29
CA ALA A 108 3.21 -12.02 -0.89
C ALA A 108 4.03 -10.73 -1.01
N ALA A 109 5.35 -10.88 -1.07
CA ALA A 109 6.24 -9.78 -1.41
C ALA A 109 7.45 -10.23 -2.25
N VAL A 110 7.97 -9.28 -3.01
CA VAL A 110 9.18 -9.38 -3.81
C VAL A 110 10.20 -8.38 -3.28
N TRP A 111 11.33 -8.88 -2.80
CA TRP A 111 12.44 -8.04 -2.34
C TRP A 111 13.66 -8.15 -3.26
N LEU A 112 14.37 -7.04 -3.44
CA LEU A 112 15.69 -6.99 -4.07
C LEU A 112 16.70 -6.50 -3.04
N ASP A 113 17.63 -7.38 -2.64
CA ASP A 113 18.58 -7.16 -1.54
C ASP A 113 17.91 -6.72 -0.22
N GLY A 114 16.68 -7.20 0.00
CA GLY A 114 15.87 -6.86 1.16
C GLY A 114 15.03 -5.57 1.05
N ALA A 115 15.10 -4.82 -0.06
CA ALA A 115 14.19 -3.70 -0.37
C ALA A 115 12.88 -4.23 -0.95
N ASP A 116 11.73 -3.80 -0.44
CA ASP A 116 10.42 -4.26 -0.94
C ASP A 116 10.09 -3.54 -2.25
N LEU A 117 10.05 -4.27 -3.36
CA LEU A 117 9.69 -3.74 -4.68
C LEU A 117 8.19 -3.87 -4.94
N LEU A 118 7.57 -4.94 -4.44
CA LEU A 118 6.17 -5.26 -4.64
C LEU A 118 5.64 -6.04 -3.43
N ARG A 119 4.60 -5.49 -2.80
CA ARG A 119 3.73 -6.18 -1.86
C ARG A 119 2.36 -6.40 -2.51
N THR A 120 1.87 -7.63 -2.45
CA THR A 120 0.70 -8.06 -3.23
C THR A 120 -0.11 -9.11 -2.47
N SER A 121 -1.43 -9.11 -2.67
CA SER A 121 -2.33 -10.16 -2.24
C SER A 121 -2.71 -11.05 -3.42
N THR A 122 -2.84 -12.35 -3.20
CA THR A 122 -3.36 -13.26 -4.23
C THR A 122 -4.86 -13.10 -4.40
N ALA A 123 -5.37 -13.45 -5.59
CA ALA A 123 -6.79 -13.67 -5.78
C ALA A 123 -7.27 -14.91 -5.00
N GLU A 124 -8.58 -14.98 -4.75
CA GLU A 124 -9.28 -16.17 -4.26
C GLU A 124 -9.92 -16.92 -5.45
N PRO A 125 -9.19 -17.86 -6.11
CA PRO A 125 -9.63 -18.51 -7.34
C PRO A 125 -10.82 -19.46 -7.14
N THR A 126 -11.53 -19.73 -8.24
CA THR A 126 -12.53 -20.81 -8.34
C THR A 126 -11.87 -22.19 -8.48
N GLU A 127 -12.63 -23.29 -8.41
CA GLU A 127 -12.07 -24.64 -8.65
C GLU A 127 -11.38 -24.78 -10.01
N SER A 128 -11.90 -24.11 -11.02
CA SER A 128 -11.35 -24.05 -12.39
C SER A 128 -10.10 -23.16 -12.51
N GLY A 129 -9.68 -22.56 -11.40
CA GLY A 129 -8.48 -21.75 -11.29
C GLY A 129 -8.64 -20.31 -11.77
N GLY A 130 -7.57 -19.55 -11.59
CA GLY A 130 -7.48 -18.16 -12.00
C GLY A 130 -6.05 -17.72 -12.23
N PHE A 131 -5.88 -16.63 -12.99
CA PHE A 131 -4.58 -16.03 -13.24
C PHE A 131 -4.67 -14.50 -13.25
N TRP A 132 -3.56 -13.84 -12.93
CA TRP A 132 -3.44 -12.39 -12.99
C TRP A 132 -2.00 -11.98 -13.25
N THR A 133 -1.84 -10.72 -13.64
CA THR A 133 -0.56 -10.09 -13.88
C THR A 133 -0.54 -8.75 -13.17
N VAL A 134 0.50 -8.52 -12.37
CA VAL A 134 0.84 -7.20 -11.83
C VAL A 134 2.02 -6.68 -12.63
N THR A 135 1.94 -5.45 -13.13
CA THR A 135 3.05 -4.77 -13.79
C THR A 135 3.28 -3.44 -13.09
N LYS A 136 4.38 -3.35 -12.34
CA LYS A 136 4.71 -2.22 -11.48
C LYS A 136 5.93 -1.48 -12.01
N ASP A 137 5.88 -0.16 -12.03
CA ASP A 137 7.05 0.67 -12.30
C ASP A 137 8.00 0.60 -11.11
N VAL A 138 9.20 0.06 -11.33
CA VAL A 138 10.25 -0.06 -10.32
C VAL A 138 11.46 0.81 -10.67
N THR A 139 11.31 1.77 -11.58
CA THR A 139 12.36 2.71 -11.99
C THR A 139 12.94 3.48 -10.79
N ARG A 140 12.12 3.78 -9.77
CA ARG A 140 12.61 4.41 -8.53
C ARG A 140 13.71 3.62 -7.82
N TYR A 141 13.81 2.31 -8.07
CA TYR A 141 14.80 1.40 -7.49
C TYR A 141 16.08 1.26 -8.35
N SER A 142 16.30 2.16 -9.30
CA SER A 142 17.39 2.06 -10.29
C SER A 142 18.78 1.78 -9.69
N SER A 143 19.11 2.39 -8.55
CA SER A 143 20.41 2.17 -7.91
C SER A 143 20.59 0.77 -7.33
N LEU A 144 19.52 0.04 -7.00
CA LEU A 144 19.58 -1.38 -6.66
C LEU A 144 19.57 -2.25 -7.92
N LEU A 145 18.74 -1.89 -8.90
CA LEU A 145 18.64 -2.63 -10.16
C LEU A 145 19.96 -2.60 -10.96
N ALA A 146 20.80 -1.59 -10.77
CA ALA A 146 22.13 -1.54 -11.38
C ALA A 146 23.21 -2.36 -10.65
N LYS A 147 22.93 -2.93 -9.47
CA LYS A 147 23.92 -3.73 -8.71
C LYS A 147 24.00 -5.16 -9.23
N GLU A 148 25.22 -5.67 -9.29
CA GLU A 148 25.54 -7.06 -9.56
C GLU A 148 25.65 -7.85 -8.24
N ASP A 149 25.54 -9.18 -8.32
CA ASP A 149 25.76 -10.12 -7.21
C ASP A 149 24.90 -9.90 -5.95
N ILE A 150 23.67 -9.38 -6.12
CA ILE A 150 22.67 -9.27 -5.04
C ILE A 150 21.61 -10.38 -5.17
N SER A 151 20.68 -10.46 -4.21
CA SER A 151 19.62 -11.48 -4.23
C SER A 151 18.24 -10.89 -4.44
N LEU A 152 17.45 -11.52 -5.32
CA LEU A 152 16.01 -11.33 -5.37
C LEU A 152 15.33 -12.43 -4.56
N SER A 153 14.39 -12.06 -3.70
CA SER A 153 13.67 -12.98 -2.82
C SER A 153 12.17 -12.79 -2.94
N VAL A 154 11.41 -13.89 -3.02
CA VAL A 154 9.95 -13.89 -3.07
C VAL A 154 9.39 -14.74 -1.94
N MET A 155 8.45 -14.18 -1.19
CA MET A 155 7.69 -14.92 -0.18
C MET A 155 6.22 -14.89 -0.54
N LEU A 156 5.61 -16.07 -0.50
CA LEU A 156 4.17 -16.29 -0.54
C LEU A 156 3.94 -17.51 0.35
N GLU A 157 3.32 -17.32 1.50
CA GLU A 157 3.03 -18.42 2.41
C GLU A 157 1.73 -19.11 1.99
N ASN A 158 1.84 -20.38 1.63
CA ASN A 158 0.70 -21.18 1.20
C ASN A 158 0.72 -22.57 1.85
N ILE A 159 -0.45 -23.18 1.91
CA ILE A 159 -0.63 -24.58 2.33
C ILE A 159 -1.57 -25.27 1.35
N VAL A 160 -1.18 -26.48 0.94
CA VAL A 160 -2.00 -27.37 0.12
C VAL A 160 -2.38 -28.60 0.93
N ASN A 161 -3.67 -28.90 1.00
CA ASN A 161 -4.22 -30.07 1.69
C ASN A 161 -5.58 -30.47 1.10
N ASP A 162 -6.30 -31.38 1.76
CA ASP A 162 -7.60 -31.89 1.30
C ASP A 162 -8.70 -30.80 1.20
N VAL A 163 -8.48 -29.64 1.79
CA VAL A 163 -9.37 -28.46 1.76
C VAL A 163 -8.85 -27.40 0.81
N TYR A 164 -7.60 -26.99 1.01
CA TYR A 164 -6.92 -25.97 0.22
C TYR A 164 -6.14 -26.66 -0.89
N THR A 165 -6.75 -26.85 -2.04
CA THR A 165 -6.14 -27.63 -3.13
C THR A 165 -5.31 -26.76 -4.09
N GLY A 166 -5.45 -25.43 -4.01
CA GLY A 166 -4.80 -24.48 -4.91
C GLY A 166 -3.36 -24.16 -4.54
N ALA A 167 -2.43 -24.55 -5.40
CA ALA A 167 -1.03 -24.13 -5.36
C ALA A 167 -0.83 -22.88 -6.24
N TYR A 168 -0.03 -21.91 -5.76
CA TYR A 168 0.26 -20.71 -6.55
C TYR A 168 1.52 -20.88 -7.38
N TYR A 169 1.38 -20.78 -8.69
CA TYR A 169 2.49 -20.75 -9.64
C TYR A 169 2.81 -19.30 -9.98
N VAL A 170 4.05 -18.88 -9.73
CA VAL A 170 4.50 -17.49 -9.92
C VAL A 170 5.66 -17.45 -10.89
N ASN A 171 5.55 -16.58 -11.89
CA ASN A 171 6.62 -16.21 -12.81
C ASN A 171 6.92 -14.72 -12.65
N LEU A 172 8.16 -14.39 -12.33
CA LEU A 172 8.65 -13.03 -12.15
C LEU A 172 9.62 -12.66 -13.26
N THR A 173 9.36 -11.51 -13.89
CA THR A 173 10.17 -10.98 -14.99
C THR A 173 10.45 -9.50 -14.75
N ILE A 174 11.69 -9.06 -14.96
CA ILE A 174 12.06 -7.65 -14.96
C ILE A 174 12.23 -7.19 -16.41
N LEU A 175 11.52 -6.13 -16.79
CA LEU A 175 11.47 -5.56 -18.12
C LEU A 175 12.21 -4.23 -18.13
N TYR A 176 13.28 -4.13 -18.91
CA TYR A 176 14.11 -2.93 -19.02
C TYR A 176 13.78 -2.19 -20.31
N TYR A 177 13.56 -0.90 -20.21
CA TYR A 177 13.21 -0.04 -21.32
C TYR A 177 14.22 1.11 -21.41
N TYR A 178 14.60 1.44 -22.65
CA TYR A 178 15.30 2.66 -22.97
C TYR A 178 14.37 3.58 -23.76
N ILE A 179 14.12 4.77 -23.22
CA ILE A 179 13.21 5.75 -23.81
C ILE A 179 14.01 7.05 -24.02
N GLU A 180 14.37 7.33 -25.27
CA GLU A 180 15.15 8.53 -25.63
C GLU A 180 14.38 9.81 -25.37
N GLU A 181 13.10 9.83 -25.73
CA GLU A 181 12.16 10.92 -25.44
C GLU A 181 10.84 10.26 -25.02
N MET A 182 10.46 10.35 -23.74
CA MET A 182 9.02 10.41 -23.50
C MET A 182 8.59 11.67 -24.23
N ASN A 183 7.75 11.61 -25.28
CA ASN A 183 7.23 12.82 -25.94
C ASN A 183 6.53 13.75 -24.93
N VAL A 184 7.32 14.52 -24.20
CA VAL A 184 7.05 15.55 -23.21
C VAL A 184 8.03 16.65 -23.66
N PRO A 185 7.55 17.78 -24.18
CA PRO A 185 8.42 18.73 -24.87
C PRO A 185 9.35 19.41 -23.87
N LEU A 186 10.64 19.11 -23.94
CA LEU A 186 11.69 19.95 -23.39
C LEU A 186 11.88 21.16 -24.31
N SER A 187 11.52 22.34 -23.82
CA SER A 187 11.93 23.60 -24.43
C SER A 187 13.43 23.79 -24.21
N THR A 188 14.26 23.32 -25.14
CA THR A 188 15.66 23.76 -25.25
C THR A 188 15.79 24.74 -26.39
N THR A 189 15.61 26.03 -26.09
CA THR A 189 16.22 27.10 -26.88
C THR A 189 17.33 27.77 -26.07
N CYS A 190 18.55 27.29 -26.27
CA CYS A 190 19.75 28.10 -26.04
C CYS A 190 20.66 27.94 -27.25
N ASN A 191 20.48 28.85 -28.22
CA ASN A 191 21.37 28.95 -29.36
C ASN A 191 22.65 29.73 -28.99
N ASN A 192 23.76 29.14 -29.41
CA ASN A 192 25.06 29.73 -29.73
C ASN A 192 26.02 30.11 -28.58
N ARG A 193 26.94 29.17 -28.29
CA ARG A 193 28.37 29.38 -28.55
C ARG A 193 29.12 28.04 -28.65
N LYS A 194 29.87 27.88 -29.75
CA LYS A 194 30.79 26.76 -30.02
C LYS A 194 31.85 26.66 -28.92
N VAL A 195 31.92 25.54 -28.22
CA VAL A 195 33.14 25.04 -27.56
C VAL A 195 33.25 23.54 -27.84
N ARG A 196 34.45 23.12 -28.28
CA ARG A 196 34.81 21.73 -28.61
C ARG A 196 35.43 21.06 -27.38
N MET A 197 35.02 19.80 -27.16
CA MET A 197 35.67 18.69 -26.45
C MET A 197 35.95 18.84 -24.94
N VAL A 198 35.36 17.95 -24.14
CA VAL A 198 35.93 16.78 -23.43
C VAL A 198 34.87 16.37 -22.38
N ASP A 199 34.77 15.07 -22.11
CA ASP A 199 33.92 14.40 -21.10
C ASP A 199 33.35 15.32 -20.01
N ASP A 200 32.03 15.49 -19.98
CA ASP A 200 31.25 15.66 -18.75
C ASP A 200 29.74 15.72 -19.05
N VAL A 201 29.04 14.76 -18.45
CA VAL A 201 27.70 14.82 -17.84
C VAL A 201 26.95 16.13 -18.03
N PHE A 202 25.86 16.11 -18.81
CA PHE A 202 24.59 16.80 -18.51
C PHE A 202 23.54 16.31 -19.51
N VAL A 203 22.79 15.28 -19.12
CA VAL A 203 21.51 14.95 -19.77
C VAL A 203 20.43 15.48 -18.82
N ASP A 204 20.00 16.71 -19.11
CA ASP A 204 18.82 17.33 -18.53
C ASP A 204 17.59 16.65 -19.16
N ASN A 205 17.12 15.59 -18.51
CA ASN A 205 15.93 14.85 -18.92
C ASN A 205 14.73 15.37 -18.16
N SER A 206 13.66 15.64 -18.92
CA SER A 206 12.30 15.99 -18.51
C SER A 206 11.81 15.07 -17.41
N MET A 207 12.09 15.48 -16.18
CA MET A 207 11.59 14.93 -14.95
C MET A 207 11.89 16.04 -13.94
N SER A 208 10.84 16.57 -13.32
CA SER A 208 10.93 17.68 -12.38
C SER A 208 12.06 17.44 -11.36
N LEU A 209 12.56 18.47 -10.68
CA LEU A 209 13.66 18.40 -9.70
C LEU A 209 13.46 17.35 -8.55
N TYR A 210 12.34 16.62 -8.56
CA TYR A 210 11.97 15.48 -7.72
C TYR A 210 12.17 14.08 -8.33
N GLU A 211 12.53 13.92 -9.60
CA GLU A 211 12.29 12.65 -10.32
C GLU A 211 13.54 11.87 -10.75
N LYS A 212 14.77 12.30 -10.44
CA LYS A 212 15.91 11.38 -10.56
C LYS A 212 15.79 10.29 -9.47
N PRO A 213 15.84 8.98 -9.79
CA PRO A 213 15.90 7.93 -8.80
C PRO A 213 17.04 8.15 -7.80
N ALA A 214 16.88 7.63 -6.57
CA ALA A 214 17.89 7.74 -5.54
C ALA A 214 19.21 7.08 -5.98
N ASP A 215 20.33 7.71 -5.64
CA ASP A 215 21.68 7.21 -5.95
C ASP A 215 22.05 5.99 -5.09
N LEU A 216 21.43 5.85 -3.92
CA LEU A 216 21.56 4.71 -3.02
C LEU A 216 20.22 4.40 -2.35
N ILE A 217 19.90 3.12 -2.19
CA ILE A 217 18.77 2.66 -1.38
C ILE A 217 19.30 1.75 -0.28
N ILE A 218 18.90 2.05 0.96
CA ILE A 218 19.17 1.24 2.13
C ILE A 218 17.85 0.60 2.58
N PRO A 219 17.71 -0.73 2.47
CA PRO A 219 16.55 -1.43 3.00
C PRO A 219 16.51 -1.38 4.53
N ILE A 220 15.39 -0.90 5.07
CA ILE A 220 15.03 -0.95 6.48
C ILE A 220 14.10 -2.13 6.68
N SER A 221 14.71 -3.30 6.68
CA SER A 221 14.06 -4.61 6.73
C SER A 221 14.85 -5.55 7.64
N SER A 222 14.22 -6.62 8.09
CA SER A 222 14.82 -7.63 8.96
C SER A 222 14.59 -9.02 8.37
N TYR A 223 15.66 -9.66 7.93
CA TYR A 223 15.59 -11.07 7.54
C TYR A 223 15.45 -11.95 8.78
N ASN A 224 14.28 -12.57 8.93
CA ASN A 224 14.07 -13.65 9.88
C ASN A 224 13.75 -14.94 9.12
N ARG A 225 14.50 -16.01 9.41
CA ARG A 225 14.35 -17.30 8.74
C ARG A 225 12.94 -17.84 9.00
N GLY A 226 12.13 -17.96 7.94
CA GLY A 226 10.75 -18.42 8.01
C GLY A 226 9.69 -17.31 8.12
N GLU A 227 10.10 -16.05 8.29
CA GLU A 227 9.17 -14.92 8.40
C GLU A 227 9.42 -13.83 7.35
N GLY A 228 10.43 -13.95 6.48
CA GLY A 228 10.68 -12.98 5.40
C GLY A 228 11.56 -11.81 5.81
N PHE A 229 11.44 -10.68 5.09
CA PHE A 229 12.22 -9.46 5.32
C PHE A 229 11.45 -8.38 6.07
N TRP A 230 10.13 -8.49 6.24
CA TRP A 230 9.35 -7.52 7.00
C TRP A 230 9.53 -7.68 8.52
N PHE A 231 9.36 -6.60 9.24
CA PHE A 231 9.10 -6.61 10.68
C PHE A 231 7.66 -7.07 10.93
N ARG A 232 7.50 -8.07 11.80
CA ARG A 232 6.21 -8.50 12.30
C ARG A 232 5.91 -7.81 13.63
N ILE A 233 4.96 -6.87 13.62
CA ILE A 233 4.51 -6.12 14.79
C ILE A 233 3.30 -6.84 15.39
N GLN A 234 3.44 -7.29 16.64
CA GLN A 234 2.45 -8.11 17.33
C GLN A 234 1.55 -7.30 18.28
N SER A 235 1.94 -6.09 18.64
CA SER A 235 1.12 -5.19 19.47
C SER A 235 1.56 -3.74 19.35
N ASP A 236 0.70 -2.84 19.83
CA ASP A 236 0.93 -1.40 19.94
C ASP A 236 2.04 -1.01 20.93
N SER A 237 2.64 -1.95 21.64
CA SER A 237 3.79 -1.70 22.53
C SER A 237 5.14 -1.94 21.84
N GLU A 238 5.15 -2.66 20.71
CA GLU A 238 6.38 -3.02 20.02
C GLU A 238 6.94 -1.87 19.17
N LEU A 239 8.25 -1.66 19.28
CA LEU A 239 9.04 -0.81 18.38
C LEU A 239 10.02 -1.73 17.64
N LYS A 240 9.88 -1.86 16.33
CA LYS A 240 10.74 -2.70 15.47
C LYS A 240 11.46 -1.83 14.46
N GLY A 241 12.67 -2.18 14.07
CA GLY A 241 13.45 -1.32 13.19
C GLY A 241 14.86 -1.83 12.96
N LYS A 242 15.66 -1.01 12.27
CA LYS A 242 17.05 -1.33 11.94
C LYS A 242 17.91 -0.10 12.13
N SER A 243 19.11 -0.31 12.67
CA SER A 243 20.12 0.73 12.77
C SER A 243 20.94 0.83 11.48
N VAL A 244 21.18 2.04 11.01
CA VAL A 244 21.91 2.33 9.77
C VAL A 244 22.89 3.48 9.97
N ILE A 245 23.94 3.53 9.15
CA ILE A 245 24.87 4.66 9.07
C ILE A 245 24.67 5.28 7.68
N LEU A 246 24.42 6.58 7.62
CA LEU A 246 24.22 7.28 6.36
C LEU A 246 25.57 7.73 5.77
N PRO A 247 25.77 7.69 4.44
CA PRO A 247 26.90 8.33 3.81
C PRO A 247 26.89 9.83 4.11
N LYS A 248 28.01 10.37 4.60
CA LYS A 248 28.14 11.79 5.01
C LYS A 248 27.94 12.81 3.89
N ASN A 249 27.94 12.37 2.64
CA ASN A 249 27.68 13.19 1.45
C ASN A 249 26.23 13.06 0.94
N THR A 250 25.30 12.55 1.75
CA THR A 250 23.87 12.52 1.42
C THR A 250 23.28 13.93 1.52
N TYR A 251 22.56 14.39 0.50
CA TYR A 251 21.91 15.72 0.52
C TYR A 251 20.38 15.69 0.52
N ARG A 252 19.77 14.52 0.28
CA ARG A 252 18.32 14.29 0.36
C ARG A 252 18.06 12.87 0.81
N ALA A 253 17.03 12.68 1.63
CA ALA A 253 16.61 11.36 2.11
C ALA A 253 15.09 11.24 2.22
N VAL A 254 14.54 10.15 1.70
CA VAL A 254 13.10 9.82 1.76
C VAL A 254 12.91 8.39 2.22
N MET A 255 12.05 8.17 3.22
CA MET A 255 11.65 6.85 3.68
C MET A 255 10.37 6.42 2.98
N GLU A 256 10.41 5.36 2.17
CA GLU A 256 9.23 4.73 1.60
C GLU A 256 8.78 3.58 2.51
N ILE A 257 7.63 3.72 3.15
CA ILE A 257 7.07 2.72 4.08
C ILE A 257 6.13 1.79 3.32
N CYS A 258 6.34 0.48 3.45
CA CYS A 258 5.46 -0.57 2.94
C CYS A 258 4.79 -1.26 4.12
N VAL A 259 3.46 -1.37 4.11
CA VAL A 259 2.67 -1.90 5.24
C VAL A 259 1.52 -2.80 4.78
N SER A 260 1.22 -3.84 5.57
CA SER A 260 0.01 -4.64 5.45
C SER A 260 -0.46 -5.13 6.82
N PHE A 261 -1.76 -5.38 6.98
CA PHE A 261 -2.40 -5.67 8.26
C PHE A 261 -3.16 -6.99 8.21
N HIS A 262 -3.00 -7.82 9.23
CA HIS A 262 -3.41 -9.23 9.20
C HIS A 262 -4.03 -9.66 10.52
N GLY A 263 -4.59 -10.87 10.55
CA GLY A 263 -5.10 -11.48 11.78
C GLY A 263 -6.26 -10.68 12.38
N LEU A 264 -6.11 -10.21 13.60
CA LEU A 264 -7.18 -9.46 14.29
C LEU A 264 -7.41 -8.06 13.71
N ASP A 265 -6.42 -7.53 12.99
CA ASP A 265 -6.46 -6.20 12.37
C ASP A 265 -6.72 -6.23 10.86
N GLU A 266 -6.98 -7.39 10.27
CA GLU A 266 -7.37 -7.49 8.85
C GLU A 266 -8.55 -6.57 8.46
N PHE A 267 -9.44 -6.29 9.43
CA PHE A 267 -10.62 -5.41 9.27
C PHE A 267 -10.61 -4.26 10.27
N TRP A 268 -9.42 -3.75 10.66
CA TRP A 268 -9.23 -2.79 11.76
C TRP A 268 -10.16 -1.57 11.68
N TYR A 269 -10.44 -1.07 10.47
CA TYR A 269 -11.34 0.06 10.20
C TYR A 269 -12.79 -0.16 10.67
N SER A 270 -13.14 -1.39 11.07
CA SER A 270 -14.45 -1.78 11.56
C SER A 270 -14.43 -2.34 12.99
N ASN A 271 -13.27 -2.33 13.66
CA ASN A 271 -13.16 -2.91 15.00
C ASN A 271 -13.88 -2.03 16.04
N PRO A 272 -14.78 -2.60 16.88
CA PRO A 272 -15.41 -1.86 17.97
C PRO A 272 -14.39 -1.54 19.09
N PRO A 273 -14.72 -0.59 20.00
CA PRO A 273 -13.90 -0.36 21.19
C PRO A 273 -14.03 -1.51 22.18
N ASP A 274 -13.00 -1.75 23.01
CA ASP A 274 -13.03 -2.84 23.99
C ASP A 274 -14.17 -2.72 25.01
N SER A 275 -14.61 -1.49 25.30
CA SER A 275 -15.75 -1.23 26.18
C SER A 275 -17.03 -1.87 25.65
N TYR A 276 -17.24 -1.86 24.33
CA TYR A 276 -18.38 -2.51 23.68
C TYR A 276 -18.32 -4.03 23.82
N ILE A 277 -17.14 -4.62 23.60
CA ILE A 277 -16.91 -6.07 23.74
C ILE A 277 -17.18 -6.51 25.17
N ARG A 278 -16.60 -5.82 26.16
CA ARG A 278 -16.78 -6.14 27.59
C ARG A 278 -18.22 -5.96 28.06
N ALA A 279 -18.86 -4.85 27.70
CA ALA A 279 -20.24 -4.55 28.15
C ALA A 279 -21.26 -5.57 27.63
N ASN A 280 -20.99 -6.19 26.48
CA ASN A 280 -21.87 -7.16 25.84
C ASN A 280 -21.40 -8.62 26.01
N ASN A 281 -20.37 -8.88 26.83
CA ASN A 281 -19.78 -10.21 27.04
C ASN A 281 -19.46 -10.95 25.72
N LEU A 282 -18.94 -10.22 24.73
CA LEU A 282 -18.59 -10.79 23.43
C LEU A 282 -17.26 -11.55 23.52
N THR A 283 -17.13 -12.62 22.75
CA THR A 283 -15.90 -13.44 22.68
C THR A 283 -14.88 -12.93 21.67
N SER A 284 -15.23 -11.89 20.90
CA SER A 284 -14.33 -11.32 19.89
C SER A 284 -13.10 -10.69 20.54
N GLN A 285 -11.94 -10.90 19.93
CA GLN A 285 -10.67 -10.26 20.30
C GLN A 285 -10.36 -9.03 19.42
N ARG A 286 -11.24 -8.70 18.47
CA ARG A 286 -11.08 -7.59 17.52
C ARG A 286 -11.54 -6.27 18.15
N GLY A 287 -10.80 -5.85 19.17
CA GLY A 287 -11.05 -4.62 19.92
C GLY A 287 -10.21 -3.42 19.45
N HIS A 288 -9.82 -2.58 20.41
CA HIS A 288 -8.98 -1.38 20.26
C HIS A 288 -9.58 -0.24 19.42
N GLY A 289 -10.81 -0.38 18.93
CA GLY A 289 -11.46 0.63 18.08
C GLY A 289 -10.84 0.68 16.67
N SER A 290 -11.36 1.59 15.86
CA SER A 290 -11.14 1.66 14.41
C SER A 290 -10.07 2.65 13.95
N TYR A 291 -9.05 2.92 14.77
CA TYR A 291 -7.93 3.80 14.42
C TYR A 291 -6.60 3.05 14.46
N ARG A 292 -5.76 3.23 13.43
CA ARG A 292 -4.39 2.70 13.35
C ARG A 292 -3.49 3.74 12.69
N GLU A 293 -2.29 3.92 13.22
CA GLU A 293 -1.30 4.87 12.69
C GLU A 293 0.09 4.26 12.78
N VAL A 294 0.78 4.18 11.65
CA VAL A 294 2.18 3.78 11.57
C VAL A 294 3.03 5.00 11.90
N LEU A 295 3.86 4.91 12.92
CA LEU A 295 4.82 5.93 13.32
C LEU A 295 6.21 5.58 12.82
N LEU A 296 6.91 6.57 12.27
CA LEU A 296 8.34 6.50 11.96
C LEU A 296 9.13 7.31 12.99
N ASN A 297 9.98 6.62 13.73
CA ASN A 297 10.90 7.18 14.69
C ASN A 297 12.33 7.10 14.16
N ILE A 298 13.07 8.19 14.29
CA ILE A 298 14.52 8.17 14.14
C ILE A 298 15.13 8.35 15.53
N ASP A 299 15.87 7.34 15.96
CA ASP A 299 16.31 7.15 17.34
C ASP A 299 15.13 7.21 18.32
N ARG A 300 14.95 8.34 19.01
CA ARG A 300 13.86 8.57 19.97
C ARG A 300 12.83 9.58 19.48
N ASN A 301 13.06 10.21 18.32
CA ASN A 301 12.26 11.32 17.82
C ASN A 301 11.24 10.81 16.79
N LEU A 302 9.97 11.19 16.95
CA LEU A 302 8.94 10.95 15.94
C LEU A 302 9.17 11.93 14.78
N VAL A 303 9.41 11.40 13.58
CA VAL A 303 9.71 12.23 12.39
C VAL A 303 8.60 12.20 11.34
N GLY A 304 7.64 11.28 11.48
CA GLY A 304 6.48 11.23 10.61
C GLY A 304 5.55 10.08 10.97
N SER A 305 4.38 10.08 10.35
CA SER A 305 3.38 9.04 10.53
C SER A 305 2.49 8.89 9.30
N VAL A 306 1.81 7.75 9.23
CA VAL A 306 0.93 7.36 8.13
C VAL A 306 -0.29 6.63 8.71
N VAL A 307 -1.49 7.03 8.32
CA VAL A 307 -2.67 6.15 8.42
C VAL A 307 -2.74 5.38 7.10
N PRO A 308 -2.62 4.05 7.10
CA PRO A 308 -2.64 3.30 5.86
C PRO A 308 -4.02 3.29 5.20
N PHE A 309 -4.05 3.27 3.88
CA PHE A 309 -5.24 2.94 3.10
C PHE A 309 -5.82 1.60 3.54
N PRO A 310 -7.14 1.49 3.78
CA PRO A 310 -7.78 0.23 4.13
C PRO A 310 -7.91 -0.67 2.90
N VAL A 311 -6.79 -1.25 2.43
CA VAL A 311 -6.80 -2.31 1.41
C VAL A 311 -7.69 -3.46 1.87
N ILE A 312 -8.66 -3.85 1.05
CA ILE A 312 -9.56 -4.97 1.34
C ILE A 312 -9.04 -6.20 0.59
N TYR A 313 -8.65 -7.23 1.33
CA TYR A 313 -8.11 -8.45 0.72
C TYR A 313 -9.16 -9.22 -0.09
N PRO A 314 -8.78 -10.01 -1.12
CA PRO A 314 -9.72 -10.75 -1.97
C PRO A 314 -10.66 -11.81 -1.31
N GLY A 315 -10.64 -12.01 0.01
CA GLY A 315 -11.68 -12.72 0.77
C GLY A 315 -12.50 -11.83 1.73
N GLY A 316 -12.23 -10.53 1.74
CA GLY A 316 -12.73 -9.59 2.75
C GLY A 316 -14.16 -9.12 2.52
N ILE A 317 -14.89 -8.88 3.62
CA ILE A 317 -16.27 -8.38 3.68
C ILE A 317 -17.29 -9.31 3.00
N ASN A 318 -17.26 -9.37 1.67
CA ASN A 318 -18.02 -10.29 0.85
C ASN A 318 -17.09 -10.78 -0.29
N PRO A 319 -16.60 -12.03 -0.22
CA PRO A 319 -15.66 -12.58 -1.20
C PRO A 319 -16.16 -12.53 -2.66
N LEU A 320 -17.48 -12.43 -2.87
CA LEU A 320 -18.10 -12.36 -4.20
C LEU A 320 -17.89 -11.01 -4.90
N TYR A 321 -17.47 -9.96 -4.17
CA TYR A 321 -17.12 -8.66 -4.77
C TYR A 321 -15.90 -8.76 -5.68
N TRP A 322 -14.96 -9.62 -5.32
CA TRP A 322 -13.60 -9.60 -5.84
C TRP A 322 -13.40 -10.45 -7.09
N ASP A 323 -14.50 -10.71 -7.81
CA ASP A 323 -14.56 -11.66 -8.93
C ASP A 323 -15.16 -11.01 -10.19
N PRO A 324 -14.36 -10.76 -11.26
CA PRO A 324 -12.90 -10.85 -11.34
C PRO A 324 -12.14 -9.58 -10.90
N ILE A 325 -12.85 -8.53 -10.46
CA ILE A 325 -12.25 -7.22 -10.16
C ILE A 325 -11.88 -7.17 -8.68
N VAL A 326 -10.59 -7.13 -8.35
CA VAL A 326 -10.13 -7.07 -6.95
C VAL A 326 -10.17 -5.65 -6.39
N SER A 327 -10.10 -5.53 -5.06
CA SER A 327 -10.06 -4.24 -4.37
C SER A 327 -8.91 -3.35 -4.84
N ILE A 328 -9.08 -2.03 -4.76
CA ILE A 328 -7.99 -1.04 -4.92
C ILE A 328 -6.83 -1.44 -4.00
N GLY A 329 -5.63 -1.59 -4.58
CA GLY A 329 -4.39 -1.88 -3.88
C GLY A 329 -4.21 -3.33 -3.40
N ALA A 330 -5.10 -4.26 -3.76
CA ALA A 330 -4.95 -5.67 -3.39
C ALA A 330 -3.73 -6.29 -4.09
N PHE A 331 -3.60 -6.12 -5.40
CA PHE A 331 -2.52 -6.65 -6.22
C PHE A 331 -1.26 -5.79 -6.21
N ASP A 332 -1.38 -4.47 -6.05
CA ASP A 332 -0.23 -3.58 -5.82
C ASP A 332 -0.49 -2.72 -4.58
N HIS A 333 0.00 -3.19 -3.41
CA HIS A 333 -0.22 -2.46 -2.16
C HIS A 333 0.43 -1.07 -2.20
N PRO A 334 -0.26 -0.02 -1.71
CA PRO A 334 0.31 1.31 -1.61
C PRO A 334 1.54 1.36 -0.69
N SER A 335 2.54 2.17 -1.07
CA SER A 335 3.64 2.60 -0.22
C SER A 335 3.54 4.10 0.09
N TYR A 336 4.20 4.54 1.16
CA TYR A 336 4.04 5.90 1.70
C TYR A 336 5.39 6.58 1.92
N ASP A 337 5.58 7.73 1.30
CA ASP A 337 6.83 8.49 1.40
C ASP A 337 6.83 9.48 2.58
N ILE A 338 7.85 9.38 3.43
CA ILE A 338 8.19 10.36 4.47
C ILE A 338 9.53 10.99 4.11
N ASP A 339 9.52 12.27 3.73
CA ASP A 339 10.75 13.01 3.45
C ASP A 339 11.43 13.36 4.78
N ILE A 340 12.63 12.81 4.98
CA ILE A 340 13.43 12.95 6.19
C ILE A 340 14.65 13.85 5.96
N THR A 341 14.70 14.55 4.81
CA THR A 341 15.77 15.50 4.46
C THR A 341 16.00 16.56 5.54
N PRO A 342 14.97 17.14 6.19
CA PRO A 342 15.19 18.10 7.28
C PRO A 342 16.00 17.58 8.47
N PHE A 343 16.09 16.25 8.64
CA PHE A 343 16.81 15.61 9.75
C PHE A 343 18.25 15.26 9.41
N LEU A 344 18.70 15.44 8.16
CA LEU A 344 20.04 15.02 7.72
C LEU A 344 21.18 15.63 8.55
N GLY A 345 21.02 16.86 9.06
CA GLY A 345 22.03 17.47 9.93
C GLY A 345 22.42 16.61 11.14
N ASP A 346 21.46 15.87 11.69
CA ASP A 346 21.70 15.00 12.84
C ASP A 346 22.06 13.56 12.45
N LEU A 347 21.82 13.17 11.19
CA LEU A 347 22.04 11.79 10.69
C LEU A 347 23.38 11.59 9.97
N LEU A 348 24.06 12.68 9.62
CA LEU A 348 25.33 12.66 8.88
C LEU A 348 26.56 12.72 9.79
N ASP A 349 26.40 12.42 11.08
CA ASP A 349 27.48 12.46 12.08
C ASP A 349 28.44 11.25 12.01
N GLY A 350 28.20 10.33 11.08
CA GLY A 350 28.97 9.09 10.90
C GLY A 350 28.69 8.01 11.94
N LYS A 351 27.68 8.18 12.80
CA LYS A 351 27.23 7.18 13.77
C LYS A 351 26.04 6.40 13.23
N SER A 352 25.67 5.37 13.99
CA SER A 352 24.52 4.55 13.69
C SER A 352 23.26 5.15 14.31
N HIS A 353 22.21 5.31 13.50
CA HIS A 353 20.90 5.78 13.91
C HIS A 353 19.86 4.69 13.75
N PHE A 354 18.95 4.55 14.71
CA PHE A 354 17.89 3.56 14.69
C PHE A 354 16.66 4.06 13.96
N MET A 355 16.31 3.42 12.85
CA MET A 355 15.07 3.67 12.11
C MET A 355 13.98 2.74 12.65
N GLY A 356 13.14 3.26 13.54
CA GLY A 356 12.14 2.52 14.30
C GLY A 356 10.72 2.75 13.81
N PHE A 357 9.90 1.71 13.88
CA PHE A 357 8.51 1.73 13.50
C PHE A 357 7.60 1.14 14.56
N LYS A 358 6.43 1.74 14.69
CA LYS A 358 5.40 1.37 15.66
C LYS A 358 4.02 1.54 15.03
N VAL A 359 3.05 0.70 15.40
CA VAL A 359 1.65 0.86 14.96
C VAL A 359 0.76 1.12 16.18
N LEU A 360 0.18 2.32 16.26
CA LEU A 360 -0.71 2.70 17.34
C LEU A 360 -2.00 1.87 17.33
N ASP A 361 -2.46 1.50 18.53
CA ASP A 361 -3.66 0.68 18.80
C ASP A 361 -3.69 -0.68 18.10
N SER A 362 -2.57 -1.15 17.55
CA SER A 362 -2.50 -2.40 16.79
C SER A 362 -2.81 -3.65 17.62
N LEU A 363 -3.50 -4.58 16.97
CA LEU A 363 -3.64 -5.97 17.35
C LEU A 363 -2.75 -6.85 16.45
N PRO A 364 -2.35 -8.04 16.90
CA PRO A 364 -1.49 -8.92 16.12
C PRO A 364 -2.19 -9.36 14.80
N PHE A 365 -1.55 -9.25 13.64
CA PHE A 365 -0.18 -8.75 13.40
C PHE A 365 -0.12 -7.84 12.19
N TRP A 366 0.88 -6.97 12.16
CA TRP A 366 1.19 -6.07 11.05
C TRP A 366 2.54 -6.45 10.45
N LEU A 367 2.65 -6.39 9.12
CA LEU A 367 3.90 -6.59 8.40
C LEU A 367 4.38 -5.26 7.85
N LEU A 368 5.60 -4.88 8.21
CA LEU A 368 6.16 -3.57 7.92
C LEU A 368 7.62 -3.66 7.48
N ASP A 369 8.00 -2.94 6.43
CA ASP A 369 9.39 -2.64 6.11
C ASP A 369 9.42 -1.29 5.38
N ALA A 370 10.63 -0.82 5.05
CA ALA A 370 10.79 0.41 4.31
C ALA A 370 12.04 0.42 3.44
N ASN A 371 12.01 1.28 2.43
CA ASN A 371 13.15 1.56 1.55
C ASN A 371 13.61 3.00 1.81
N MET A 372 14.83 3.17 2.32
CA MET A 372 15.40 4.50 2.53
C MET A 372 16.15 4.95 1.27
N HIS A 373 15.55 5.89 0.54
CA HIS A 373 16.04 6.47 -0.70
C HIS A 373 16.96 7.65 -0.41
N LEU A 374 18.22 7.58 -0.83
CA LEU A 374 19.26 8.59 -0.58
C LEU A 374 19.80 9.18 -1.88
N TRP A 375 19.89 10.50 -1.95
CA TRP A 375 20.60 11.20 -3.03
C TRP A 375 21.95 11.69 -2.53
N ILE A 376 22.98 11.36 -3.28
CA ILE A 376 24.38 11.47 -2.87
C ILE A 376 25.07 12.55 -3.70
N ASP A 377 25.78 13.46 -3.04
CA ASP A 377 26.59 14.45 -3.71
C ASP A 377 27.85 13.80 -4.30
N LYS A 378 27.84 13.56 -5.61
CA LYS A 378 28.94 12.91 -6.33
C LYS A 378 30.12 13.83 -6.60
N GLN A 379 29.92 15.15 -6.56
CA GLN A 379 31.02 16.12 -6.72
C GLN A 379 31.87 16.21 -5.45
N CYS A 380 31.31 15.73 -4.35
CA CYS A 380 31.99 15.56 -3.08
C CYS A 380 32.85 14.26 -3.11
N THR A 381 34.05 14.34 -3.69
CA THR A 381 34.91 13.17 -4.01
C THR A 381 36.06 12.89 -3.02
N SER A 382 36.22 13.68 -1.95
CA SER A 382 37.20 13.40 -0.87
C SER A 382 36.99 14.31 0.36
N ASP A 383 36.90 13.72 1.57
CA ASP A 383 36.82 14.38 2.90
C ASP A 383 35.79 15.50 3.10
N CYS A 384 34.91 15.72 2.12
CA CYS A 384 33.80 16.66 2.25
C CYS A 384 32.63 15.97 2.96
N GLU A 385 32.14 16.64 3.99
CA GLU A 385 30.94 16.28 4.72
C GLU A 385 29.88 17.27 4.27
N VAL A 386 28.74 16.76 3.78
CA VAL A 386 27.57 17.61 3.57
C VAL A 386 27.16 18.10 4.95
N GLN A 387 27.16 19.42 5.12
CA GLN A 387 26.76 20.03 6.38
C GLN A 387 25.25 20.18 6.39
N GLY A 388 24.64 20.00 7.55
CA GLY A 388 23.24 20.31 7.74
C GLY A 388 22.92 20.54 9.20
N GLU A 389 21.75 21.10 9.43
CA GLU A 389 21.23 21.33 10.77
C GLU A 389 19.72 21.19 10.75
N VAL A 390 19.19 20.58 11.80
CA VAL A 390 17.75 20.60 12.07
C VAL A 390 17.41 21.95 12.68
N VAL A 391 16.65 22.76 11.94
CA VAL A 391 16.25 24.10 12.39
C VAL A 391 15.10 24.02 13.37
N ASP A 392 14.15 23.10 13.13
CA ASP A 392 13.04 22.85 14.03
C ASP A 392 12.58 21.40 13.91
N TYR A 393 12.65 20.70 15.04
CA TYR A 393 12.12 19.34 15.19
C TYR A 393 10.61 19.29 15.19
N GLY A 394 9.92 20.41 15.42
CA GLY A 394 8.47 20.56 15.43
C GLY A 394 7.76 19.39 16.09
N ILE A 395 7.51 19.45 17.40
CA ILE A 395 6.74 18.41 18.10
C ILE A 395 5.39 18.25 17.38
N PRO A 396 5.09 17.08 16.79
CA PRO A 396 3.85 16.90 16.05
C PRO A 396 2.66 17.10 16.98
N ASP A 397 1.91 18.18 16.76
CA ASP A 397 0.70 18.47 17.51
C ASP A 397 -0.37 17.48 17.09
N TYR A 398 -1.12 16.95 18.05
CA TYR A 398 -2.23 16.07 17.76
C TYR A 398 -3.37 16.23 18.75
N GLU A 399 -4.57 16.16 18.19
CA GLU A 399 -5.83 16.14 18.91
C GLU A 399 -6.53 14.84 18.54
N MET A 400 -6.95 14.07 19.55
CA MET A 400 -7.72 12.85 19.35
C MET A 400 -8.94 12.86 20.26
N GLU A 401 -10.10 12.63 19.67
CA GLU A 401 -11.36 12.47 20.40
C GLU A 401 -11.94 11.09 20.12
N ARG A 402 -12.48 10.46 21.16
CA ARG A 402 -13.21 9.20 21.05
C ARG A 402 -14.51 9.34 21.80
N SER A 403 -15.61 9.00 21.15
CA SER A 403 -16.94 8.97 21.76
C SER A 403 -17.61 7.63 21.52
N SER A 404 -18.39 7.18 22.49
CA SER A 404 -19.16 5.94 22.37
C SER A 404 -20.46 6.05 23.13
N SER A 405 -21.55 5.61 22.53
CA SER A 405 -22.86 5.54 23.16
C SER A 405 -23.53 4.23 22.77
N PHE A 406 -23.61 3.30 23.70
CA PHE A 406 -24.16 1.97 23.47
C PHE A 406 -25.27 1.63 24.46
N LYS A 407 -26.31 0.96 23.97
CA LYS A 407 -27.38 0.36 24.76
C LYS A 407 -27.53 -1.10 24.35
N GLY A 408 -26.80 -1.98 25.04
CA GLY A 408 -26.63 -3.36 24.62
C GLY A 408 -25.81 -3.42 23.32
N LEU A 409 -26.33 -4.13 22.32
CA LEU A 409 -25.66 -4.32 21.03
C LEU A 409 -25.81 -3.13 20.08
N ASP A 410 -26.70 -2.19 20.38
CA ASP A 410 -27.00 -1.03 19.54
C ASP A 410 -26.29 0.23 20.02
N GLY A 411 -25.94 1.11 19.10
CA GLY A 411 -25.28 2.38 19.40
C GLY A 411 -24.17 2.72 18.41
N SER A 412 -23.31 3.65 18.80
CA SER A 412 -22.21 4.11 17.95
C SER A 412 -20.89 4.31 18.70
N TYR A 413 -19.81 4.22 17.94
CA TYR A 413 -18.46 4.61 18.33
C TYR A 413 -17.89 5.53 17.25
N GLU A 414 -17.32 6.65 17.66
CA GLU A 414 -16.66 7.59 16.77
C GLU A 414 -15.25 7.88 17.29
N VAL A 415 -14.30 7.99 16.37
CA VAL A 415 -12.95 8.47 16.64
C VAL A 415 -12.59 9.53 15.61
N GLU A 416 -12.10 10.66 16.10
CA GLU A 416 -11.57 11.75 15.29
C GLU A 416 -10.11 12.00 15.71
N LEU A 417 -9.23 12.19 14.73
CA LEU A 417 -7.86 12.61 14.97
C LEU A 417 -7.46 13.70 13.98
N LYS A 418 -6.76 14.69 14.48
CA LYS A 418 -6.04 15.67 13.70
C LYS A 418 -4.58 15.69 14.14
N ARG A 419 -3.64 15.56 13.20
CA ARG A 419 -2.20 15.71 13.46
C ARG A 419 -1.60 16.76 12.53
N LYS A 420 -0.76 17.63 13.08
CA LYS A 420 -0.01 18.64 12.34
C LYS A 420 1.47 18.52 12.67
N SER A 421 2.31 18.46 11.64
CA SER A 421 3.76 18.45 11.80
C SER A 421 4.41 19.44 10.85
N LYS A 422 5.42 20.17 11.33
CA LYS A 422 6.23 21.05 10.51
C LYS A 422 7.69 20.84 10.83
N TYR A 423 8.49 20.55 9.82
CA TYR A 423 9.91 20.29 9.96
C TYR A 423 10.71 21.21 9.04
N HIS A 424 11.85 21.66 9.54
CA HIS A 424 12.74 22.57 8.83
C HIS A 424 14.18 22.11 9.03
N GLY A 425 14.93 21.98 7.95
CA GLY A 425 16.34 21.66 8.02
C GLY A 425 17.05 22.15 6.77
N TRP A 426 18.30 22.55 6.92
CA TRP A 426 19.14 22.97 5.81
C TRP A 426 20.25 21.97 5.55
N VAL A 427 20.67 21.90 4.30
CA VAL A 427 21.71 21.02 3.81
C VAL A 427 22.57 21.81 2.83
N ASN A 428 23.88 21.82 3.04
CA ASN A 428 24.86 22.48 2.19
C ASN A 428 25.66 21.44 1.40
N SER A 429 25.42 21.40 0.09
CA SER A 429 26.08 20.49 -0.86
C SER A 429 26.63 21.24 -2.06
N SER A 430 27.14 20.54 -3.07
CA SER A 430 27.56 21.12 -4.36
C SER A 430 26.41 21.86 -5.09
N ALA A 431 25.15 21.55 -4.77
CA ALA A 431 23.98 22.28 -5.27
C ALA A 431 23.71 23.61 -4.53
N GLY A 432 24.48 23.90 -3.49
CA GLY A 432 24.35 25.07 -2.61
C GLY A 432 23.71 24.75 -1.27
N ASN A 433 23.55 25.79 -0.45
CA ASN A 433 22.85 25.70 0.83
C ASN A 433 21.33 25.82 0.62
N LEU A 434 20.64 24.69 0.80
CA LEU A 434 19.22 24.52 0.55
C LEU A 434 18.50 24.16 1.85
N THR A 435 17.45 24.93 2.16
CA THR A 435 16.53 24.63 3.27
C THR A 435 15.31 23.88 2.74
N THR A 436 15.06 22.70 3.29
CA THR A 436 13.83 21.93 3.05
C THR A 436 12.84 22.20 4.18
N LYS A 437 11.64 22.62 3.81
CA LYS A 437 10.53 22.85 4.74
C LYS A 437 9.40 21.89 4.39
N ILE A 438 8.94 21.13 5.38
CA ILE A 438 7.86 20.16 5.25
C ILE A 438 6.74 20.57 6.19
N SER A 439 5.51 20.63 5.68
CA SER A 439 4.30 20.74 6.48
C SER A 439 3.39 19.56 6.15
N ARG A 440 2.86 18.87 7.16
CA ARG A 440 1.86 17.82 7.00
C ARG A 440 0.67 18.07 7.91
N GLU A 441 -0.53 17.87 7.38
CA GLU A 441 -1.77 17.85 8.14
C GLU A 441 -2.51 16.55 7.80
N LEU A 442 -2.73 15.72 8.82
CA LEU A 442 -3.51 14.48 8.74
C LEU A 442 -4.82 14.71 9.51
N LYS A 443 -5.94 14.40 8.88
CA LYS A 443 -7.26 14.33 9.52
C LYS A 443 -7.83 12.95 9.30
N PHE A 444 -8.33 12.36 10.37
CA PHE A 444 -8.96 11.06 10.38
C PHE A 444 -10.30 11.16 11.10
N LYS A 445 -11.33 10.56 10.53
CA LYS A 445 -12.61 10.34 11.19
C LYS A 445 -13.11 8.94 10.86
N ASN A 446 -13.54 8.19 11.85
CA ASN A 446 -14.22 6.92 11.65
C ASN A 446 -15.40 6.81 12.62
N GLU A 447 -16.55 6.42 12.09
CA GLU A 447 -17.76 6.14 12.86
C GLU A 447 -18.25 4.72 12.55
N ILE A 448 -18.53 3.96 13.62
CA ILE A 448 -19.18 2.65 13.56
C ILE A 448 -20.54 2.77 14.23
N LYS A 449 -21.60 2.36 13.53
CA LYS A 449 -22.97 2.26 14.05
C LYS A 449 -23.42 0.80 14.03
N PHE A 450 -24.04 0.39 15.12
CA PHE A 450 -24.73 -0.89 15.26
C PHE A 450 -26.21 -0.64 15.53
N ASP A 451 -27.06 -1.29 14.74
CA ASP A 451 -28.51 -1.17 14.83
C ASP A 451 -29.18 -2.55 14.84
N ASN A 452 -30.46 -2.57 15.19
CA ASN A 452 -31.31 -3.76 15.16
C ASN A 452 -30.77 -4.93 16.02
N LYS A 453 -30.29 -4.62 17.22
CA LYS A 453 -29.60 -5.54 18.14
C LYS A 453 -28.29 -6.06 17.54
N GLY A 454 -27.54 -5.18 16.90
CA GLY A 454 -26.26 -5.47 16.27
C GLY A 454 -26.31 -6.31 14.99
N THR A 455 -27.50 -6.57 14.42
CA THR A 455 -27.62 -7.29 13.14
C THR A 455 -27.34 -6.42 11.94
N GLU A 456 -27.39 -5.09 12.12
CA GLU A 456 -26.95 -4.12 11.13
C GLU A 456 -25.71 -3.40 11.64
N LYS A 457 -24.71 -3.26 10.77
CA LYS A 457 -23.47 -2.52 11.03
C LYS A 457 -23.22 -1.56 9.89
N LYS A 458 -22.92 -0.31 10.22
CA LYS A 458 -22.45 0.71 9.27
C LYS A 458 -21.10 1.26 9.73
N VAL A 459 -20.16 1.40 8.81
CA VAL A 459 -18.86 2.02 9.02
C VAL A 459 -18.73 3.17 8.03
N GLU A 460 -18.37 4.34 8.51
CA GLU A 460 -18.04 5.51 7.69
C GLU A 460 -16.66 6.02 8.14
N GLN A 461 -15.68 5.94 7.26
CA GLN A 461 -14.32 6.40 7.49
C GLN A 461 -13.94 7.45 6.45
N LYS A 462 -13.19 8.45 6.90
CA LYS A 462 -12.58 9.45 6.05
C LYS A 462 -11.17 9.75 6.54
N VAL A 463 -10.21 9.72 5.63
CA VAL A 463 -8.85 10.21 5.90
C VAL A 463 -8.51 11.27 4.87
N GLU A 464 -7.97 12.38 5.34
CA GLU A 464 -7.44 13.48 4.53
C GLU A 464 -6.00 13.74 4.95
N GLU A 465 -5.08 13.72 3.98
CA GLU A 465 -3.67 14.07 4.19
C GLU A 465 -3.31 15.21 3.25
N GLU A 466 -2.73 16.28 3.81
CA GLU A 466 -2.16 17.39 3.04
C GLU A 466 -0.67 17.50 3.37
N ILE A 467 0.18 17.43 2.35
CA ILE A 467 1.64 17.51 2.45
C ILE A 467 2.11 18.67 1.60
N GLU A 468 2.87 19.58 2.19
CA GLU A 468 3.58 20.63 1.49
C GLU A 468 5.08 20.48 1.71
N ILE A 469 5.84 20.45 0.63
CA ILE A 469 7.30 20.45 0.63
C ILE A 469 7.75 21.69 -0.13
N SER A 470 8.70 22.44 0.44
CA SER A 470 9.34 23.55 -0.25
C SER A 470 10.84 23.52 -0.02
N VAL A 471 11.59 23.69 -1.10
CA VAL A 471 13.05 23.82 -1.04
C VAL A 471 13.41 25.26 -1.39
N VAL A 472 14.20 25.89 -0.54
CA VAL A 472 14.53 27.31 -0.60
C VAL A 472 16.04 27.49 -0.54
N SER A 473 16.61 28.38 -1.36
CA SER A 473 18.02 28.75 -1.26
C SER A 473 18.28 29.61 -0.02
N GLU A 474 19.56 29.75 0.34
CA GLU A 474 20.04 30.70 1.36
C GLU A 474 19.55 32.14 1.14
N THR A 475 19.42 32.58 -0.12
CA THR A 475 18.89 33.91 -0.48
C THR A 475 17.37 34.03 -0.37
N GLY A 476 16.68 32.97 0.06
CA GLY A 476 15.21 32.94 0.18
C GLY A 476 14.46 32.66 -1.12
N ARG A 477 15.16 32.35 -2.22
CA ARG A 477 14.53 31.98 -3.49
C ARG A 477 13.96 30.57 -3.41
N LYS A 478 12.67 30.41 -3.72
CA LYS A 478 12.02 29.10 -3.83
C LYS A 478 12.59 28.33 -5.03
N ILE A 479 13.25 27.21 -4.77
CA ILE A 479 13.86 26.32 -5.77
C ILE A 479 12.85 25.29 -6.25
N SER A 480 12.02 24.78 -5.35
CA SER A 480 10.93 23.91 -5.72
C SER A 480 9.81 23.97 -4.69
N HIS A 481 8.62 23.58 -5.12
CA HIS A 481 7.48 23.39 -4.24
C HIS A 481 6.67 22.21 -4.73
N THR A 482 6.21 21.40 -3.79
CA THR A 482 5.29 20.29 -4.07
C THR A 482 4.20 20.33 -3.01
N SER A 483 2.96 20.25 -3.46
CA SER A 483 1.79 20.09 -2.63
C SER A 483 1.09 18.80 -3.05
N MET A 484 0.69 17.98 -2.09
CA MET A 484 -0.03 16.75 -2.30
C MET A 484 -1.19 16.67 -1.34
N LYS A 485 -2.38 16.38 -1.87
CA LYS A 485 -3.59 16.12 -1.10
C LYS A 485 -4.07 14.72 -1.42
N ARG A 486 -4.30 13.91 -0.38
CA ARG A 486 -4.86 12.57 -0.49
C ARG A 486 -6.14 12.47 0.33
N GLU A 487 -7.13 11.79 -0.23
CA GLU A 487 -8.40 11.53 0.44
C GLU A 487 -8.86 10.11 0.09
N TYR A 488 -9.17 9.31 1.11
CA TYR A 488 -9.69 7.96 0.89
C TYR A 488 -10.89 7.66 1.81
N PRO A 489 -12.12 8.02 1.38
CA PRO A 489 -13.33 7.67 2.09
C PRO A 489 -13.64 6.17 1.95
N LEU A 490 -14.25 5.60 2.99
CA LEU A 490 -14.70 4.21 3.03
C LEU A 490 -16.07 4.15 3.72
N THR A 491 -17.04 3.51 3.08
CA THR A 491 -18.36 3.20 3.65
C THR A 491 -18.63 1.72 3.52
N ILE A 492 -19.00 1.07 4.62
CA ILE A 492 -19.38 -0.33 4.64
C ILE A 492 -20.72 -0.44 5.34
N THR A 493 -21.67 -1.13 4.72
CA THR A 493 -22.93 -1.51 5.36
C THR A 493 -23.07 -3.02 5.32
N THR A 494 -23.45 -3.63 6.44
CA THR A 494 -23.74 -5.06 6.53
C THR A 494 -25.04 -5.26 7.29
N LYS A 495 -25.91 -6.13 6.76
CA LYS A 495 -27.18 -6.51 7.39
C LYS A 495 -27.29 -8.02 7.40
N THR A 496 -27.56 -8.60 8.57
CA THR A 496 -27.68 -10.05 8.74
C THR A 496 -29.09 -10.42 9.17
N SER A 497 -29.64 -11.48 8.57
CA SER A 497 -30.93 -12.02 8.99
C SER A 497 -30.79 -12.80 10.30
N LYS A 498 -31.92 -13.07 10.94
CA LYS A 498 -31.96 -14.12 11.96
C LYS A 498 -31.70 -15.48 11.30
N PRO A 499 -31.13 -16.45 12.03
CA PRO A 499 -31.01 -17.82 11.55
C PRO A 499 -32.38 -18.40 11.16
N SER A 500 -32.43 -19.06 10.01
CA SER A 500 -33.58 -19.84 9.56
C SER A 500 -33.96 -20.91 10.58
N ARG A 501 -35.26 -21.10 10.80
CA ARG A 501 -35.77 -22.12 11.74
C ARG A 501 -35.62 -23.55 11.23
N GLU A 502 -35.49 -23.73 9.92
CA GLU A 502 -35.43 -25.06 9.29
C GLU A 502 -34.02 -25.63 9.33
N ASP A 503 -33.02 -24.82 9.01
CA ASP A 503 -31.66 -25.29 8.74
C ASP A 503 -30.55 -24.42 9.34
N GLY A 504 -30.91 -23.33 10.04
CA GLY A 504 -29.96 -22.41 10.69
C GLY A 504 -29.29 -21.40 9.77
N THR A 505 -29.63 -21.38 8.48
CA THR A 505 -29.01 -20.52 7.47
C THR A 505 -29.30 -19.04 7.72
N ILE A 506 -28.32 -18.17 7.46
CA ILE A 506 -28.38 -16.72 7.62
C ILE A 506 -28.13 -16.05 6.28
N ILE A 507 -28.92 -15.01 5.97
CA ILE A 507 -28.71 -14.16 4.80
C ILE A 507 -27.94 -12.93 5.25
N MET A 508 -26.80 -12.66 4.63
CA MET A 508 -26.03 -11.44 4.80
C MET A 508 -26.15 -10.59 3.55
N HIS A 509 -26.58 -9.34 3.71
CA HIS A 509 -26.49 -8.30 2.69
C HIS A 509 -25.34 -7.38 3.04
N SER A 510 -24.60 -6.93 2.03
CA SER A 510 -23.50 -6.01 2.22
C SER A 510 -23.44 -4.99 1.09
N GLU A 511 -22.95 -3.80 1.42
CA GLU A 511 -22.59 -2.75 0.49
C GLU A 511 -21.24 -2.17 0.91
N LEU A 512 -20.41 -1.83 -0.07
CA LEU A 512 -19.09 -1.24 0.12
C LEU A 512 -18.91 -0.11 -0.90
N GLU A 513 -18.49 1.05 -0.45
CA GLU A 513 -17.98 2.11 -1.31
C GLU A 513 -16.64 2.59 -0.75
N HIS A 514 -15.60 2.64 -1.58
CA HIS A 514 -14.31 3.20 -1.16
C HIS A 514 -13.60 3.85 -2.34
N GLU A 515 -12.79 4.86 -2.03
CA GLU A 515 -12.07 5.62 -3.05
C GLU A 515 -10.63 5.91 -2.63
N TRP A 516 -9.76 6.09 -3.62
CA TRP A 516 -8.45 6.71 -3.50
C TRP A 516 -8.41 7.93 -4.41
N ASN A 517 -8.35 9.10 -3.80
CA ASN A 517 -8.26 10.39 -4.48
C ASN A 517 -6.90 11.03 -4.15
N GLU A 518 -6.18 11.47 -5.17
CA GLU A 518 -4.90 12.18 -5.01
C GLU A 518 -4.85 13.39 -5.94
N GLU A 519 -4.44 14.53 -5.41
CA GLU A 519 -4.12 15.74 -6.16
C GLU A 519 -2.69 16.15 -5.82
N LYS A 520 -1.85 16.30 -6.84
CA LYS A 520 -0.45 16.68 -6.69
C LYS A 520 -0.18 17.90 -7.56
N ASN A 521 0.42 18.92 -6.97
CA ASN A 521 0.89 20.11 -7.66
C ASN A 521 2.39 20.25 -7.41
N TRP A 522 3.17 20.59 -8.42
CA TRP A 522 4.58 20.86 -8.23
C TRP A 522 5.07 21.97 -9.14
N SER A 523 6.08 22.69 -8.69
CA SER A 523 6.78 23.68 -9.48
C SER A 523 8.27 23.61 -9.19
N ASN A 524 9.04 23.81 -10.24
CA ASN A 524 10.46 24.12 -10.13
C ASN A 524 10.55 25.65 -10.05
N GLY A 525 11.62 26.25 -9.53
CA GLY A 525 11.76 27.69 -9.27
C GLY A 525 11.76 28.63 -10.50
N HIS A 526 11.14 28.20 -11.58
CA HIS A 526 10.75 28.88 -12.82
C HIS A 526 9.21 29.02 -12.83
N SER A 527 8.63 29.75 -13.79
CA SER A 527 7.19 30.04 -13.83
C SER A 527 6.27 28.85 -14.10
N ASP A 528 6.82 27.66 -14.38
CA ASP A 528 6.05 26.50 -14.79
C ASP A 528 5.52 25.75 -13.56
N SER A 529 4.20 25.63 -13.51
CA SER A 529 3.47 24.89 -12.49
C SER A 529 2.80 23.70 -13.15
N TYR A 530 2.94 22.56 -12.49
CA TYR A 530 2.54 21.28 -12.99
C TYR A 530 1.53 20.63 -12.04
N SER A 531 0.65 19.79 -12.56
CA SER A 531 -0.35 19.13 -11.73
C SER A 531 -0.80 17.76 -12.25
N SER A 532 -1.22 16.91 -11.31
CA SER A 532 -1.88 15.65 -11.60
C SER A 532 -3.01 15.39 -10.61
N ARG A 533 -4.05 14.71 -11.11
CA ARG A 533 -5.20 14.29 -10.33
C ARG A 533 -5.51 12.82 -10.61
N LEU A 534 -5.67 12.04 -9.57
CA LEU A 534 -6.11 10.65 -9.60
C LEU A 534 -7.42 10.53 -8.80
N LYS A 535 -8.40 9.85 -9.38
CA LYS A 535 -9.58 9.34 -8.67
C LYS A 535 -9.76 7.88 -9.03
N ASN A 536 -9.84 7.02 -8.03
CA ASN A 536 -10.10 5.60 -8.20
C ASN A 536 -11.18 5.21 -7.19
N GLY A 537 -12.39 4.88 -7.64
CA GLY A 537 -13.51 4.57 -6.78
C GLY A 537 -14.13 3.23 -7.13
N GLN A 538 -14.46 2.42 -6.12
CA GLN A 538 -15.18 1.17 -6.29
C GLN A 538 -16.46 1.15 -5.45
N LYS A 539 -17.51 0.57 -6.03
CA LYS A 539 -18.80 0.34 -5.40
C LYS A 539 -19.19 -1.12 -5.56
N CYS A 540 -19.46 -1.77 -4.44
CA CYS A 540 -19.83 -3.17 -4.41
C CYS A 540 -21.14 -3.36 -3.66
N LYS A 541 -21.99 -4.25 -4.16
CA LYS A 541 -23.25 -4.64 -3.51
C LYS A 541 -23.43 -6.13 -3.66
N GLY A 542 -23.91 -6.79 -2.62
CA GLY A 542 -24.12 -8.23 -2.71
C GLY A 542 -24.87 -8.82 -1.54
N TRP A 543 -25.16 -10.10 -1.70
CA TRP A 543 -25.76 -10.92 -0.66
C TRP A 543 -25.16 -12.32 -0.69
N MET A 544 -25.16 -12.97 0.47
CA MET A 544 -24.74 -14.35 0.60
C MET A 544 -25.60 -15.07 1.63
N SER A 545 -25.93 -16.33 1.33
CA SER A 545 -26.53 -17.28 2.24
C SER A 545 -25.43 -18.06 2.92
N VAL A 546 -25.40 -18.06 4.25
CA VAL A 546 -24.32 -18.62 5.06
C VAL A 546 -24.88 -19.62 6.07
N LYS A 547 -24.27 -20.79 6.14
CA LYS A 547 -24.55 -21.79 7.18
C LYS A 547 -23.25 -22.27 7.78
N ASP A 548 -23.16 -22.28 9.11
CA ASP A 548 -21.96 -22.75 9.83
C ASP A 548 -20.65 -22.11 9.32
N ARG A 549 -20.71 -20.82 8.93
CA ARG A 549 -19.61 -20.00 8.35
C ARG A 549 -19.26 -20.31 6.89
N ILE A 550 -20.10 -21.05 6.21
CA ILE A 550 -19.92 -21.49 4.84
C ILE A 550 -20.89 -20.74 3.98
N VAL A 551 -20.39 -20.02 2.99
CA VAL A 551 -21.26 -19.45 1.96
C VAL A 551 -21.83 -20.63 1.16
N LEU A 552 -23.15 -20.66 0.96
CA LEU A 552 -23.84 -21.70 0.20
C LEU A 552 -24.20 -21.21 -1.20
N GLN A 553 -24.62 -19.95 -1.28
CA GLN A 553 -24.99 -19.26 -2.50
C GLN A 553 -24.91 -17.76 -2.26
N GLY A 554 -24.79 -16.98 -3.33
CA GLY A 554 -24.83 -15.54 -3.24
C GLY A 554 -24.77 -14.89 -4.61
N GLY A 555 -24.78 -13.57 -4.60
CA GLY A 555 -24.61 -12.76 -5.80
C GLY A 555 -24.04 -11.40 -5.42
N ALA A 556 -23.26 -10.83 -6.32
CA ALA A 556 -22.58 -9.57 -6.10
C ALA A 556 -22.38 -8.81 -7.41
N THR A 557 -22.29 -7.48 -7.28
CA THR A 557 -21.90 -6.56 -8.34
C THR A 557 -20.77 -5.69 -7.84
N THR A 558 -19.81 -5.42 -8.71
CA THR A 558 -18.69 -4.51 -8.46
C THR A 558 -18.57 -3.56 -9.63
N GLU A 559 -18.58 -2.26 -9.36
CA GLU A 559 -18.37 -1.19 -10.33
C GLU A 559 -17.13 -0.41 -9.90
N GLN A 560 -16.25 -0.10 -10.84
CA GLN A 560 -15.07 0.72 -10.60
C GLN A 560 -14.95 1.82 -11.64
N SER A 561 -14.67 3.04 -11.17
CA SER A 561 -14.31 4.18 -12.00
C SER A 561 -12.89 4.61 -11.65
N TYR A 562 -12.02 4.59 -12.65
CA TYR A 562 -10.65 5.09 -12.56
C TYR A 562 -10.51 6.31 -13.47
N SER A 563 -9.93 7.39 -12.98
CA SER A 563 -9.55 8.55 -13.78
C SER A 563 -8.23 9.13 -13.30
N TYR A 564 -7.32 9.33 -14.24
CA TYR A 564 -6.06 10.03 -14.04
C TYR A 564 -5.98 11.16 -15.05
N ASN A 565 -5.72 12.36 -14.58
CA ASN A 565 -5.42 13.53 -15.40
C ASN A 565 -4.05 14.05 -15.00
N GLY A 566 -3.08 13.96 -15.89
CA GLY A 566 -1.76 14.55 -15.69
C GLY A 566 -1.29 15.21 -16.98
N GLU A 567 -0.05 15.65 -16.96
CA GLU A 567 0.45 16.60 -17.97
C GLU A 567 0.60 15.99 -19.35
N ALA A 568 1.16 14.79 -19.40
CA ALA A 568 1.45 14.10 -20.66
C ALA A 568 0.26 13.28 -21.17
N SER A 569 -0.65 12.88 -20.27
CA SER A 569 -1.76 12.01 -20.61
C SER A 569 -2.91 12.08 -19.64
N THR A 570 -4.09 11.82 -20.17
CA THR A 570 -5.26 11.42 -19.40
C THR A 570 -5.59 9.97 -19.66
N TYR A 571 -6.09 9.30 -18.62
CA TYR A 571 -6.56 7.94 -18.68
C TYR A 571 -7.84 7.82 -17.86
N SER A 572 -8.84 7.16 -18.39
CA SER A 572 -10.01 6.75 -17.62
C SER A 572 -10.41 5.33 -17.96
N ARG A 573 -10.98 4.63 -17.00
CA ARG A 573 -11.57 3.31 -17.20
C ARG A 573 -12.78 3.13 -16.31
N GLU A 574 -13.89 2.71 -16.91
CA GLU A 574 -15.10 2.29 -16.22
C GLU A 574 -15.26 0.79 -16.45
N ILE A 575 -15.37 0.02 -15.37
CA ILE A 575 -15.48 -1.43 -15.46
C ILE A 575 -16.52 -1.93 -14.45
N ALA A 576 -17.27 -2.95 -14.82
CA ALA A 576 -18.25 -3.57 -13.94
C ALA A 576 -18.27 -5.08 -14.10
N ALA A 577 -18.47 -5.76 -12.97
CA ALA A 577 -18.69 -7.19 -12.88
C ALA A 577 -20.00 -7.49 -12.15
N ALA A 578 -20.68 -8.55 -12.57
CA ALA A 578 -21.86 -9.08 -11.90
C ALA A 578 -21.77 -10.61 -11.84
N ASN A 579 -21.89 -11.17 -10.64
CA ASN A 579 -21.90 -12.60 -10.36
C ASN A 579 -20.70 -13.33 -11.02
N GLY A 580 -19.49 -12.82 -10.79
CA GLY A 580 -18.24 -13.41 -11.28
C GLY A 580 -17.99 -13.23 -12.78
N LYS A 581 -18.70 -12.31 -13.46
CA LYS A 581 -18.49 -12.04 -14.89
C LYS A 581 -18.39 -10.56 -15.17
N LEU A 582 -17.44 -10.18 -16.02
CA LEU A 582 -17.38 -8.82 -16.56
C LEU A 582 -18.62 -8.55 -17.43
N VAL A 583 -19.31 -7.45 -17.14
CA VAL A 583 -20.49 -6.99 -17.89
C VAL A 583 -20.24 -5.70 -18.64
N HIS A 584 -19.25 -4.92 -18.20
CA HIS A 584 -18.85 -3.65 -18.83
C HIS A 584 -17.35 -3.41 -18.64
N ASP A 585 -16.66 -2.91 -19.65
CA ASP A 585 -15.26 -2.48 -19.57
C ASP A 585 -14.96 -1.47 -20.69
N THR A 586 -14.84 -0.20 -20.34
CA THR A 586 -14.54 0.90 -21.26
C THR A 586 -13.34 1.67 -20.76
N ALA A 587 -12.28 1.75 -21.56
CA ALA A 587 -11.09 2.53 -21.26
C ALA A 587 -10.84 3.61 -22.31
N THR A 588 -10.44 4.80 -21.87
CA THR A 588 -10.05 5.93 -22.72
C THR A 588 -8.64 6.35 -22.33
N TYR A 589 -7.79 6.54 -23.33
CA TYR A 589 -6.43 7.05 -23.16
C TYR A 589 -6.20 8.15 -24.18
N SER A 590 -5.84 9.34 -23.69
CA SER A 590 -5.51 10.48 -24.53
C SER A 590 -4.14 10.98 -24.16
N LYS A 591 -3.22 10.95 -25.12
CA LYS A 591 -1.90 11.60 -25.00
C LYS A 591 -2.04 13.03 -25.50
N PHE A 592 -1.58 14.00 -24.72
CA PHE A 592 -1.57 15.38 -25.20
C PHE A 592 -0.41 15.55 -26.18
N PRO A 593 -0.65 16.09 -27.40
CA PRO A 593 0.44 16.58 -28.22
C PRO A 593 1.12 17.72 -27.47
N SER A 594 2.45 17.75 -27.53
CA SER A 594 3.25 18.86 -27.03
C SER A 594 2.65 20.19 -27.52
N VAL A 595 2.24 21.07 -26.60
CA VAL A 595 1.98 22.46 -26.95
C VAL A 595 3.33 23.07 -27.29
N SER A 596 3.71 23.01 -28.56
CA SER A 596 4.75 23.88 -29.10
C SER A 596 4.27 25.30 -28.85
N ALA A 597 4.95 26.04 -27.96
CA ALA A 597 4.68 27.46 -27.77
C ALA A 597 4.76 28.17 -29.13
N MET A 598 3.69 28.84 -29.52
CA MET A 598 3.69 29.88 -30.57
C MET A 598 4.41 31.12 -30.07
#